data_AF-A0A0Q5EC16-F1
#
_entry.id   AF-A0A0Q5EC16-F1
#
_cell.length_a   1.000
_cell.length_b   1.000
_cell.length_c   1.000
_cell.angle_alpha   90.00
_cell.angle_beta   90.00
_cell.angle_gamma   90.00
#
_symmetry.space_group_name_H-M   'P 1'
#
loop_
_entity.id
_entity.type
_entity.pdbx_description
1 polymer ?
#
loop_
_entity_poly.entity_id
_entity_poly.type
_entity_poly.pdbx_seq_one_letter_code
_entity_poly.pdbx_strand_id
1 'polypeptide(L)'
;MVHTALIPWLDPEGIITAVGPWALVVVCAIVFAETGLLVGFLLPGDTLLVITGLLAFGSARVIEIDIWWVCLAIGFAAFLGGEVGYLIGHKLGPKVFERKESGLFSIKNVERTNAFFERFGALAVILARFVPIVRTFAPVAAGIGHMNYKKYSLYNLVGALIWGAGLTFFGYLLGYIPPVATFVQNYIDVILIGAVVLTLIPTTWHYIQSSRKAKALQGTISEEERRAAASKLADQDVFNRDRGNDPA
;
A
#
# COMPACT_ATOMS: atom_id res chain seq x y z
N MET A 1 -37.94 -5.99 -6.72
CA MET A 1 -37.62 -5.27 -5.47
C MET A 1 -37.36 -6.31 -4.39
N VAL A 2 -36.09 -6.61 -4.12
CA VAL A 2 -35.68 -7.54 -3.06
C VAL A 2 -34.98 -6.70 -2.00
N HIS A 3 -35.63 -6.52 -0.85
CA HIS A 3 -35.02 -5.88 0.31
C HIS A 3 -33.98 -6.83 0.93
N THR A 4 -32.71 -6.62 0.61
CA THR A 4 -31.57 -7.19 1.35
C THR A 4 -31.21 -6.29 2.53
N ALA A 5 -32.19 -5.99 3.39
CA ALA A 5 -31.93 -5.38 4.70
C ALA A 5 -31.72 -6.52 5.72
N LEU A 6 -30.52 -7.09 5.73
CA LEU A 6 -30.15 -8.11 6.72
C LEU A 6 -29.80 -7.51 8.10
N ILE A 7 -29.67 -6.18 8.21
CA ILE A 7 -29.18 -5.52 9.42
C ILE A 7 -29.78 -4.09 9.55
N PRO A 8 -30.60 -3.77 10.59
CA PRO A 8 -31.30 -2.48 10.72
C PRO A 8 -30.44 -1.23 10.88
N TRP A 9 -29.22 -1.35 11.41
CA TRP A 9 -28.24 -0.25 11.51
C TRP A 9 -27.33 -0.15 10.27
N LEU A 10 -27.56 -1.00 9.27
CA LEU A 10 -26.85 -1.06 8.01
C LEU A 10 -27.83 -0.77 6.86
N ASP A 11 -28.77 0.14 7.09
CA ASP A 11 -29.72 0.58 6.08
C ASP A 11 -28.96 1.39 5.02
N PRO A 12 -28.85 0.89 3.77
CA PRO A 12 -28.03 1.53 2.75
C PRO A 12 -28.51 2.95 2.48
N GLU A 13 -29.82 3.21 2.44
CA GLU A 13 -30.35 4.57 2.21
C GLU A 13 -30.02 5.52 3.36
N GLY A 14 -30.10 5.05 4.61
CA GLY A 14 -29.77 5.84 5.81
C GLY A 14 -28.28 6.14 5.94
N ILE A 15 -27.42 5.19 5.58
CA ILE A 15 -25.97 5.40 5.53
C ILE A 15 -25.61 6.30 4.35
N ILE A 16 -26.17 6.08 3.16
CA ILE A 16 -25.92 6.89 1.96
C ILE A 16 -26.32 8.35 2.17
N THR A 17 -27.44 8.62 2.84
CA THR A 17 -27.89 9.99 3.16
C THR A 17 -27.14 10.64 4.31
N ALA A 18 -26.76 9.90 5.37
CA ALA A 18 -25.94 10.42 6.46
C ALA A 18 -24.47 10.64 6.03
N VAL A 19 -23.98 9.82 5.11
CA VAL A 19 -22.60 9.84 4.63
C VAL A 19 -22.46 10.79 3.44
N GLY A 20 -23.48 11.12 2.64
CA GLY A 20 -23.43 12.03 1.46
C GLY A 20 -22.20 12.96 1.31
N PRO A 21 -22.10 14.10 2.03
CA PRO A 21 -20.94 14.99 1.97
C PRO A 21 -19.67 14.43 2.65
N TRP A 22 -19.85 13.65 3.72
CA TRP A 22 -18.78 13.02 4.49
C TRP A 22 -18.15 11.82 3.76
N ALA A 23 -18.83 11.27 2.75
CA ALA A 23 -18.39 10.16 1.92
C ALA A 23 -17.10 10.55 1.22
N LEU A 24 -17.08 11.75 0.65
CA LEU A 24 -15.90 12.31 0.01
C LEU A 24 -14.75 12.46 1.01
N VAL A 25 -15.02 12.90 2.25
CA VAL A 25 -14.00 13.03 3.29
C VAL A 25 -13.43 11.66 3.67
N VAL A 26 -14.27 10.63 3.82
CA VAL A 26 -13.84 9.26 4.12
C VAL A 26 -13.01 8.69 2.96
N VAL A 27 -13.45 8.88 1.72
CA VAL A 27 -12.69 8.46 0.53
C VAL A 27 -11.34 9.17 0.49
N CYS A 28 -11.30 10.48 0.69
CA CYS A 28 -10.06 11.26 0.79
C CYS A 28 -9.15 10.75 1.90
N ALA A 29 -9.70 10.43 3.07
CA ALA A 29 -8.92 9.89 4.20
C ALA A 29 -8.33 8.51 3.88
N ILE A 30 -9.09 7.63 3.23
CA ILE A 30 -8.63 6.31 2.77
C ILE A 30 -7.51 6.47 1.75
N VAL A 31 -7.70 7.32 0.73
CA VAL A 31 -6.70 7.58 -0.32
C VAL A 31 -5.43 8.21 0.28
N PHE A 32 -5.58 9.15 1.22
CA PHE A 32 -4.47 9.74 1.95
C PHE A 32 -3.69 8.67 2.75
N ALA A 33 -4.40 7.83 3.50
CA ALA A 33 -3.80 6.76 4.29
C ALA A 33 -3.08 5.74 3.40
N GLU A 34 -3.69 5.36 2.29
CA GLU A 34 -3.14 4.42 1.32
C GLU A 34 -1.87 4.95 0.66
N THR A 35 -1.86 6.22 0.28
CA THR A 35 -0.71 6.86 -0.38
C THR A 35 0.40 7.24 0.59
N GLY A 36 0.08 7.57 1.84
CA GLY A 36 1.04 8.12 2.80
C GLY A 36 1.55 7.19 3.90
N LEU A 37 0.81 6.17 4.32
CA LEU A 37 1.15 5.40 5.53
C LEU A 37 1.91 4.09 5.28
N LEU A 38 2.42 3.83 4.06
CA LEU A 38 3.06 2.55 3.68
C LEU A 38 2.17 1.29 3.83
N VAL A 39 0.94 1.46 4.31
CA VAL A 39 -0.09 0.41 4.44
C VAL A 39 -0.95 0.30 3.18
N GLY A 40 -0.58 1.01 2.11
CA GLY A 40 -1.42 1.16 0.92
C GLY A 40 -1.75 -0.13 0.17
N PHE A 41 -1.00 -1.20 0.39
CA PHE A 41 -1.35 -2.50 -0.19
C PHE A 41 -2.59 -3.15 0.45
N LEU A 42 -3.06 -2.67 1.62
CA LEU A 42 -4.22 -3.24 2.31
C LEU A 42 -5.56 -2.64 1.88
N LEU A 43 -5.57 -1.45 1.28
CA LEU A 43 -6.81 -0.72 0.98
C LEU A 43 -7.11 -0.77 -0.53
N PRO A 44 -8.34 -1.08 -0.97
CA PRO A 44 -8.70 -1.12 -2.38
C PRO A 44 -9.03 0.29 -2.92
N GLY A 45 -8.05 1.20 -2.89
CA GLY A 45 -8.30 2.59 -3.26
C GLY A 45 -8.68 2.78 -4.73
N ASP A 46 -8.08 2.02 -5.66
CA ASP A 46 -8.42 2.12 -7.09
C ASP A 46 -9.90 1.84 -7.36
N THR A 47 -10.43 0.77 -6.77
CA THR A 47 -11.84 0.40 -6.86
C THR A 47 -12.72 1.46 -6.22
N LEU A 48 -12.30 2.00 -5.07
CA LEU A 48 -13.02 3.06 -4.38
C LEU A 48 -13.13 4.33 -5.22
N LEU A 49 -12.05 4.74 -5.92
CA LEU A 49 -12.06 5.91 -6.80
C LEU A 49 -13.04 5.75 -7.96
N VAL A 50 -13.01 4.59 -8.62
CA VAL A 50 -13.91 4.31 -9.75
C VAL A 50 -15.37 4.29 -9.29
N ILE A 51 -15.67 3.67 -8.14
CA ILE A 51 -17.02 3.66 -7.57
C ILE A 51 -17.46 5.08 -7.17
N THR A 52 -16.58 5.85 -6.54
CA THR A 52 -16.86 7.24 -6.14
C THR A 52 -17.23 8.10 -7.34
N GLY A 53 -16.48 7.97 -8.45
CA GLY A 53 -16.80 8.63 -9.70
C GLY A 53 -18.15 8.23 -10.28
N LEU A 54 -18.47 6.93 -10.27
CA LEU A 54 -19.73 6.40 -10.75
C LEU A 54 -20.92 6.91 -9.93
N LEU A 55 -20.78 6.98 -8.61
CA LEU A 55 -21.82 7.49 -7.70
C LEU A 55 -22.02 9.00 -7.79
N ALA A 56 -21.06 9.74 -8.35
CA ALA A 56 -21.23 11.16 -8.65
C ALA A 56 -22.04 11.41 -9.94
N PHE A 57 -22.40 10.35 -10.68
CA PHE A 57 -23.12 10.43 -11.95
C PHE A 57 -24.66 10.24 -11.82
N GLY A 58 -25.43 11.09 -12.50
CA GLY A 58 -26.86 10.88 -12.76
C GLY A 58 -27.79 11.14 -11.57
N SER A 59 -28.98 10.51 -11.61
CA SER A 59 -30.06 10.61 -10.61
C SER A 59 -29.76 9.91 -9.28
N ALA A 60 -28.68 9.13 -9.22
CA ALA A 60 -28.19 8.46 -8.02
C ALA A 60 -27.07 9.25 -7.32
N ARG A 61 -27.03 10.59 -7.50
CA ARG A 61 -26.06 11.49 -6.89
C ARG A 61 -26.12 11.41 -5.37
N VAL A 62 -25.34 10.50 -4.80
CA VAL A 62 -25.06 10.42 -3.36
C VAL A 62 -24.18 11.60 -2.95
N ILE A 63 -23.28 12.00 -3.85
CA ILE A 63 -22.39 13.14 -3.70
C ILE A 63 -22.96 14.28 -4.53
N GLU A 64 -23.62 15.23 -3.88
CA GLU A 64 -24.17 16.46 -4.50
C GLU A 64 -23.07 17.50 -4.83
N ILE A 65 -21.87 17.04 -5.17
CA ILE A 65 -20.72 17.87 -5.48
C ILE A 65 -20.34 17.62 -6.94
N ASP A 66 -20.03 18.67 -7.69
CA ASP A 66 -19.59 18.51 -9.07
C ASP A 66 -18.33 17.63 -9.15
N ILE A 67 -18.30 16.77 -10.17
CA ILE A 67 -17.22 15.80 -10.39
C ILE A 67 -15.84 16.46 -10.39
N TRP A 68 -15.73 17.71 -10.85
CA TRP A 68 -14.49 18.48 -10.83
C TRP A 68 -13.95 18.68 -9.41
N TRP A 69 -14.81 19.03 -8.47
CA TRP A 69 -14.44 19.21 -7.06
C TRP A 69 -14.12 17.88 -6.38
N VAL A 70 -14.85 16.81 -6.72
CA VAL A 70 -14.56 15.45 -6.24
C VAL A 70 -13.16 15.01 -6.70
N CYS A 71 -12.87 15.16 -8.00
CA CYS A 71 -11.57 14.86 -8.58
C CYS A 71 -10.43 15.68 -7.96
N LEU A 72 -10.65 16.98 -7.73
CA LEU A 72 -9.68 17.85 -7.08
C LEU A 72 -9.43 17.46 -5.62
N ALA A 73 -10.49 17.18 -4.85
CA ALA A 73 -10.38 16.78 -3.45
C ALA A 73 -9.61 15.46 -3.30
N ILE A 74 -9.92 14.47 -4.14
CA ILE A 74 -9.24 13.17 -4.16
C ILE A 74 -7.78 13.34 -4.60
N GLY A 75 -7.54 14.08 -5.68
CA GLY A 75 -6.18 14.34 -6.17
C GLY A 75 -5.34 15.07 -5.13
N PHE A 76 -5.93 16.03 -4.40
CA PHE A 76 -5.25 16.74 -3.32
C PHE A 76 -4.97 15.85 -2.12
N ALA A 77 -5.92 15.00 -1.71
CA ALA A 77 -5.70 14.01 -0.66
C ALA A 77 -4.57 13.03 -1.01
N ALA A 78 -4.53 12.55 -2.26
CA ALA A 78 -3.48 11.69 -2.78
C ALA A 78 -2.11 12.40 -2.89
N PHE A 79 -2.11 13.71 -3.14
CA PHE A 79 -0.91 14.53 -3.11
C PHE A 79 -0.36 14.65 -1.69
N LEU A 80 -1.21 15.04 -0.73
CA LEU A 80 -0.84 15.17 0.69
C LEU A 80 -0.33 13.86 1.27
N GLY A 81 -0.95 12.73 0.93
CA GLY A 81 -0.45 11.43 1.37
C GLY A 81 0.95 11.14 0.80
N GLY A 82 1.17 11.43 -0.48
CA GLY A 82 2.51 11.34 -1.10
C GLY A 82 3.56 12.21 -0.39
N GLU A 83 3.22 13.47 -0.07
CA GLU A 83 4.09 14.38 0.69
C GLU A 83 4.46 13.80 2.06
N VAL A 84 3.47 13.26 2.79
CA VAL A 84 3.70 12.59 4.06
C VAL A 84 4.61 11.37 3.90
N GLY A 85 4.39 10.55 2.87
CA GLY A 85 5.25 9.42 2.55
C GLY A 85 6.70 9.85 2.28
N TYR A 86 6.91 10.92 1.51
CA TYR A 86 8.25 11.48 1.28
C TYR A 86 8.90 11.94 2.58
N LEU A 87 8.17 12.69 3.42
CA LEU A 87 8.69 13.20 4.69
C LEU A 87 9.02 12.07 5.67
N ILE A 88 8.21 11.02 5.69
CA ILE A 88 8.46 9.79 6.44
C ILE A 88 9.80 9.19 5.98
N GLY A 89 9.98 8.97 4.68
CA GLY A 89 11.24 8.45 4.13
C GLY A 89 12.45 9.34 4.40
N HIS A 90 12.28 10.65 4.26
CA HIS A 90 13.34 11.64 4.46
C HIS A 90 13.80 11.72 5.91
N LYS A 91 12.87 11.64 6.88
CA LYS A 91 13.18 11.69 8.32
C LYS A 91 13.68 10.36 8.89
N LEU A 92 13.17 9.24 8.41
CA LEU A 92 13.55 7.91 8.90
C LEU A 92 14.95 7.48 8.41
N GLY A 93 15.44 8.07 7.32
CA GLY A 93 16.77 7.83 6.77
C GLY A 93 17.00 6.39 6.30
N PRO A 94 18.23 6.05 5.87
CA PRO A 94 18.58 4.71 5.36
C PRO A 94 18.40 3.57 6.39
N LYS A 95 18.32 3.91 7.68
CA LYS A 95 18.24 2.97 8.81
C LYS A 95 16.98 2.09 8.82
N VAL A 96 15.93 2.46 8.06
CA VAL A 96 14.76 1.59 7.86
C VAL A 96 15.08 0.38 6.98
N PHE A 97 16.03 0.50 6.04
CA PHE A 97 16.45 -0.63 5.20
C PHE A 97 17.50 -1.52 5.87
N GLU A 98 18.32 -0.98 6.75
CA GLU A 98 19.36 -1.76 7.45
C GLU A 98 18.81 -2.69 8.54
N ARG A 99 17.55 -2.52 8.96
CA ARG A 99 17.03 -3.20 10.15
C ARG A 99 15.67 -3.85 9.90
N LYS A 100 15.63 -4.88 9.05
CA LYS A 100 14.87 -6.14 9.22
C LYS A 100 14.71 -6.88 7.89
N GLU A 101 15.29 -8.07 7.78
CA GLU A 101 15.02 -9.05 6.72
C GLU A 101 13.59 -9.66 6.78
N SER A 102 12.66 -9.11 7.56
CA SER A 102 11.33 -9.71 7.76
C SER A 102 10.19 -8.77 7.38
N GLY A 103 9.56 -9.03 6.23
CA GLY A 103 8.21 -8.54 5.89
C GLY A 103 8.15 -7.40 4.85
N LEU A 104 7.17 -6.50 5.03
CA LEU A 104 6.71 -5.46 4.09
C LEU A 104 7.82 -4.67 3.35
N PHE A 105 9.00 -4.55 3.96
CA PHE A 105 10.23 -3.98 3.40
C PHE A 105 11.20 -5.09 2.96
N SER A 106 10.93 -5.72 1.81
CA SER A 106 11.89 -6.66 1.20
C SER A 106 12.92 -5.89 0.36
N ILE A 107 14.21 -6.23 0.47
CA ILE A 107 15.30 -5.69 -0.39
C ILE A 107 14.90 -5.66 -1.86
N LYS A 108 14.16 -6.68 -2.32
CA LYS A 108 13.66 -6.78 -3.70
C LYS A 108 12.68 -5.67 -4.09
N ASN A 109 11.85 -5.18 -3.17
CA ASN A 109 10.96 -4.03 -3.41
C ASN A 109 11.74 -2.72 -3.47
N VAL A 110 12.83 -2.63 -2.69
CA VAL A 110 13.75 -1.49 -2.70
C VAL A 110 14.52 -1.42 -4.00
N GLU A 111 15.13 -2.53 -4.43
CA GLU A 111 15.84 -2.64 -5.70
C GLU A 111 14.93 -2.32 -6.88
N ARG A 112 13.68 -2.83 -6.88
CA ARG A 112 12.68 -2.49 -7.90
C ARG A 112 12.38 -1.00 -7.93
N THR A 113 12.27 -0.37 -6.78
CA THR A 113 11.99 1.06 -6.68
C THR A 113 13.20 1.87 -7.11
N ASN A 114 14.42 1.49 -6.71
CA ASN A 114 15.66 2.16 -7.10
C ASN A 114 15.91 2.04 -8.61
N ALA A 115 15.77 0.84 -9.19
CA ALA A 115 15.86 0.64 -10.64
C ALA A 115 14.82 1.45 -11.41
N PHE A 116 13.63 1.68 -10.82
CA PHE A 116 12.60 2.53 -11.41
C PHE A 116 13.00 4.01 -11.39
N PHE A 117 13.58 4.50 -10.29
CA PHE A 117 14.12 5.85 -10.19
C PHE A 117 15.35 6.07 -11.07
N GLU A 118 16.24 5.10 -11.20
CA GLU A 118 17.40 5.15 -12.10
C GLU A 118 16.96 5.22 -13.57
N ARG A 119 15.93 4.46 -13.95
CA ARG A 119 15.45 4.39 -15.33
C ARG A 119 14.60 5.59 -15.75
N PHE A 120 13.75 6.10 -14.86
CA PHE A 120 12.75 7.13 -15.21
C PHE A 120 13.01 8.48 -14.53
N GLY A 121 14.01 8.58 -13.65
CA GLY A 121 14.36 9.81 -12.95
C GLY A 121 13.15 10.38 -12.19
N ALA A 122 12.87 11.67 -12.40
CA ALA A 122 11.76 12.32 -11.72
C ALA A 122 10.37 11.90 -12.23
N LEU A 123 10.27 11.40 -13.48
CA LEU A 123 9.02 10.84 -14.02
C LEU A 123 8.61 9.54 -13.33
N ALA A 124 9.56 8.86 -12.66
CA ALA A 124 9.29 7.70 -11.82
C ALA A 124 8.20 7.99 -10.78
N VAL A 125 8.14 9.20 -10.22
CA VAL A 125 7.12 9.56 -9.21
C VAL A 125 5.71 9.51 -9.80
N ILE A 126 5.54 9.95 -11.05
CA ILE A 126 4.25 9.91 -11.75
C ILE A 126 3.91 8.47 -12.13
N LEU A 127 4.84 7.78 -12.81
CA LEU A 127 4.60 6.44 -13.33
C LEU A 127 4.39 5.40 -12.21
N ALA A 128 5.01 5.60 -11.05
CA ALA A 128 4.86 4.73 -9.90
C ALA A 128 3.40 4.58 -9.47
N ARG A 129 2.58 5.64 -9.61
CA ARG A 129 1.17 5.63 -9.18
C ARG A 129 0.30 4.62 -9.92
N PHE A 130 0.67 4.28 -11.15
CA PHE A 130 -0.04 3.29 -11.97
C PHE A 130 0.40 1.85 -11.72
N VAL A 131 1.46 1.64 -10.93
CA VAL A 131 1.97 0.32 -10.59
C VAL A 131 1.70 0.08 -9.10
N PRO A 132 0.71 -0.78 -8.74
CA PRO A 132 0.23 -0.92 -7.35
C PRO A 132 1.33 -1.16 -6.31
N ILE A 133 2.33 -1.98 -6.64
CA ILE A 133 3.44 -2.24 -5.72
C ILE A 133 4.36 -1.01 -5.61
N VAL A 134 4.71 -0.39 -6.74
CA VAL A 134 5.70 0.71 -6.76
C VAL A 134 5.12 1.97 -6.13
N ARG A 135 3.81 2.25 -6.28
CA ARG A 135 3.19 3.47 -5.75
C ARG A 135 3.30 3.64 -4.24
N THR A 136 3.28 2.53 -3.50
CA THR A 136 3.32 2.56 -2.03
C THR A 136 4.73 2.82 -1.52
N PHE A 137 5.75 2.33 -2.22
CA PHE A 137 7.15 2.50 -1.83
C PHE A 137 7.81 3.74 -2.45
N ALA A 138 7.34 4.24 -3.60
CA ALA A 138 7.99 5.31 -4.33
C ALA A 138 8.12 6.63 -3.54
N PRO A 139 7.10 7.15 -2.83
CA PRO A 139 7.24 8.35 -2.01
C PRO A 139 8.34 8.21 -0.96
N VAL A 140 8.34 7.09 -0.24
CA VAL A 140 9.30 6.82 0.83
C VAL A 140 10.70 6.61 0.28
N ALA A 141 10.85 5.87 -0.82
CA ALA A 141 12.13 5.69 -1.49
C ALA A 141 12.70 7.01 -2.04
N ALA A 142 11.85 7.89 -2.59
CA ALA A 142 12.27 9.23 -3.01
C ALA A 142 12.76 10.09 -1.84
N GLY A 143 12.10 9.98 -0.68
CA GLY A 143 12.52 10.65 0.56
C GLY A 143 13.86 10.15 1.08
N ILE A 144 14.07 8.83 1.12
CA ILE A 144 15.32 8.19 1.55
C ILE A 144 16.46 8.51 0.59
N GLY A 145 16.19 8.52 -0.72
CA GLY A 145 17.14 8.92 -1.76
C GLY A 145 17.47 10.42 -1.76
N HIS A 146 16.93 11.20 -0.82
CA HIS A 146 17.13 12.65 -0.71
C HIS A 146 16.87 13.39 -2.05
N MET A 147 15.88 12.92 -2.81
CA MET A 147 15.47 13.58 -4.04
C MET A 147 15.06 15.02 -3.73
N ASN A 148 15.44 15.98 -4.58
CA ASN A 148 15.10 17.39 -4.35
C ASN A 148 13.59 17.57 -4.12
N TYR A 149 13.21 18.09 -2.94
CA TYR A 149 11.83 18.21 -2.48
C TYR A 149 10.93 18.95 -3.49
N LYS A 150 11.40 20.07 -4.06
CA LYS A 150 10.61 20.87 -5.01
C LYS A 150 10.30 20.09 -6.28
N LYS A 151 11.28 19.35 -6.79
CA LYS A 151 11.06 18.47 -7.95
C LYS A 151 10.09 17.36 -7.58
N TYR A 152 10.36 16.63 -6.50
CA TYR A 152 9.49 15.55 -6.03
C TYR A 152 8.04 16.01 -5.90
N SER A 153 7.81 17.12 -5.18
CA SER A 153 6.46 17.64 -4.91
C SER A 153 5.72 18.01 -6.18
N LEU A 154 6.39 18.61 -7.17
CA LEU A 154 5.78 18.93 -8.46
C LEU A 154 5.36 17.66 -9.23
N TYR A 155 6.25 16.68 -9.35
CA TYR A 155 5.92 15.41 -10.02
C TYR A 155 4.86 14.60 -9.24
N ASN A 156 4.92 14.65 -7.91
CA ASN A 156 3.93 14.05 -7.02
C ASN A 156 2.54 14.66 -7.22
N LEU A 157 2.44 16.00 -7.29
CA LEU A 157 1.20 16.71 -7.53
C LEU A 157 0.59 16.34 -8.89
N VAL A 158 1.39 16.41 -9.95
CA VAL A 158 0.94 16.05 -11.31
C VAL A 158 0.47 14.60 -11.34
N GLY A 159 1.26 13.67 -10.77
CA GLY A 159 0.88 12.27 -10.70
C GLY A 159 -0.38 12.03 -9.87
N ALA A 160 -0.53 12.72 -8.74
CA ALA A 160 -1.68 12.60 -7.85
C ALA A 160 -2.96 13.08 -8.52
N LEU A 161 -2.89 14.20 -9.24
CA LEU A 161 -4.01 14.74 -9.99
C LEU A 161 -4.37 13.81 -11.16
N ILE A 162 -3.39 13.38 -11.98
CA ILE A 162 -3.68 12.51 -13.13
C ILE A 162 -4.27 11.18 -12.67
N TRP A 163 -3.69 10.54 -11.65
CA TRP A 163 -4.19 9.25 -11.16
C TRP A 163 -5.52 9.40 -10.42
N GLY A 164 -5.60 10.33 -9.46
CA GLY A 164 -6.77 10.52 -8.61
C GLY A 164 -7.97 11.06 -9.38
N ALA A 165 -7.77 12.13 -10.15
CA ALA A 165 -8.82 12.66 -11.01
C ALA A 165 -9.12 11.70 -12.18
N GLY A 166 -8.11 11.07 -12.76
CA GLY A 166 -8.28 10.18 -13.91
C GLY A 166 -9.14 8.95 -13.59
N LEU A 167 -8.85 8.23 -12.49
CA LEU A 167 -9.65 7.07 -12.09
C LEU A 167 -11.06 7.46 -11.65
N THR A 168 -11.19 8.57 -10.92
CA THR A 168 -12.51 9.08 -10.50
C THR A 168 -13.33 9.51 -11.70
N PHE A 169 -12.76 10.28 -12.63
CA PHE A 169 -13.44 10.70 -13.84
C PHE A 169 -13.76 9.52 -14.75
N PHE A 170 -12.89 8.51 -14.83
CA PHE A 170 -13.17 7.26 -15.52
C PHE A 170 -14.40 6.56 -14.94
N GLY A 171 -14.50 6.47 -13.62
CA GLY A 171 -15.71 5.97 -12.94
C GLY A 171 -16.97 6.76 -13.29
N TYR A 172 -16.87 8.09 -13.35
CA TYR A 172 -17.98 8.96 -13.76
C TYR A 172 -18.41 8.69 -15.21
N LEU A 173 -17.45 8.45 -16.12
CA LEU A 173 -17.74 8.10 -17.52
C LEU A 173 -18.45 6.75 -17.64
N LEU A 174 -18.12 5.76 -16.79
CA LEU A 174 -18.83 4.49 -16.75
C LEU A 174 -20.30 4.65 -16.37
N GLY A 175 -20.67 5.75 -15.71
CA GLY A 175 -22.04 6.08 -15.34
C GLY A 175 -22.94 6.28 -16.56
N TYR A 176 -22.38 6.75 -17.67
CA TYR A 176 -23.11 6.92 -18.93
C TYR A 176 -23.50 5.58 -19.59
N ILE A 177 -23.02 4.44 -19.09
CA ILE A 177 -23.35 3.11 -19.60
C ILE A 177 -24.42 2.49 -18.68
N PRO A 178 -25.72 2.52 -19.04
CA PRO A 178 -26.80 2.17 -18.12
C PRO A 178 -26.73 0.77 -17.50
N PRO A 179 -26.34 -0.30 -18.24
CA PRO A 179 -26.16 -1.63 -17.65
C PRO A 179 -25.08 -1.67 -16.57
N VAL A 180 -23.99 -0.92 -16.74
CA VAL A 180 -22.86 -0.88 -15.78
C VAL A 180 -23.25 -0.09 -14.55
N ALA A 181 -23.87 1.09 -14.73
CA ALA A 181 -24.34 1.92 -13.63
C ALA A 181 -25.32 1.15 -12.73
N THR A 182 -26.30 0.45 -13.34
CA THR A 182 -27.31 -0.32 -12.61
C THR A 182 -26.69 -1.51 -11.87
N PHE A 183 -25.73 -2.20 -12.48
CA PHE A 183 -25.02 -3.30 -11.84
C PHE A 183 -24.26 -2.84 -10.60
N VAL A 184 -23.44 -1.78 -10.72
CA VAL A 184 -22.63 -1.31 -9.60
C VAL A 184 -23.50 -0.74 -8.48
N GLN A 185 -24.58 -0.02 -8.80
CA GLN A 185 -25.52 0.48 -7.77
C GLN A 185 -26.15 -0.67 -6.97
N ASN A 186 -26.54 -1.77 -7.63
CA ASN A 186 -27.17 -2.92 -6.98
C ASN A 186 -26.18 -3.80 -6.18
N TYR A 187 -24.90 -3.79 -6.53
CA TYR A 187 -23.89 -4.68 -5.96
C TYR A 187 -22.74 -3.93 -5.29
N ILE A 188 -22.92 -2.65 -4.96
CA ILE A 188 -21.83 -1.81 -4.43
C ILE A 188 -21.20 -2.41 -3.18
N ASP A 189 -22.01 -2.91 -2.25
CA ASP A 189 -21.54 -3.53 -1.00
C ASP A 189 -20.74 -4.79 -1.28
N VAL A 190 -21.23 -5.63 -2.20
CA VAL A 190 -20.58 -6.88 -2.60
C VAL A 190 -19.26 -6.60 -3.33
N ILE A 191 -19.23 -5.57 -4.17
CA ILE A 191 -18.02 -5.16 -4.90
C ILE A 191 -16.97 -4.61 -3.93
N LEU A 192 -17.37 -3.75 -2.98
CA LEU A 192 -16.47 -3.19 -1.97
C LEU A 192 -15.92 -4.29 -1.03
N ILE A 193 -16.79 -5.14 -0.49
CA ILE A 193 -16.39 -6.28 0.35
C ILE A 193 -15.48 -7.21 -0.46
N GLY A 194 -15.86 -7.52 -1.71
CA GLY A 194 -15.08 -8.35 -2.62
C GLY A 194 -13.69 -7.78 -2.89
N ALA A 195 -13.58 -6.47 -3.14
CA ALA A 195 -12.30 -5.80 -3.37
C ALA A 195 -11.42 -5.81 -2.11
N VAL A 196 -12.00 -5.53 -0.93
CA VAL A 196 -11.30 -5.61 0.35
C VAL A 196 -10.78 -7.03 0.60
N VAL A 197 -11.62 -8.06 0.40
CA VAL A 197 -11.26 -9.47 0.58
C VAL A 197 -10.19 -9.90 -0.43
N LEU A 198 -10.34 -9.53 -1.70
CA LEU A 198 -9.40 -9.85 -2.77
C LEU A 198 -8.02 -9.21 -2.53
N THR A 199 -7.97 -8.03 -1.91
CA THR A 199 -6.72 -7.38 -1.52
C THR A 199 -6.14 -8.00 -0.25
N LEU A 200 -6.97 -8.26 0.78
CA LEU A 200 -6.53 -8.80 2.07
C LEU A 200 -5.99 -10.23 1.99
N ILE A 201 -6.66 -11.13 1.26
CA ILE A 201 -6.29 -12.57 1.21
C ILE A 201 -4.85 -12.79 0.72
N PRO A 202 -4.46 -12.33 -0.49
CA PRO A 202 -3.10 -12.54 -0.98
C PRO A 202 -2.07 -11.77 -0.14
N THR A 203 -2.44 -10.60 0.40
CA THR A 203 -1.57 -9.80 1.27
C THR A 203 -1.22 -10.53 2.57
N THR A 204 -2.24 -10.99 3.28
CA THR A 204 -2.10 -11.74 4.52
C THR A 204 -1.43 -13.09 4.28
N TRP A 205 -1.77 -13.79 3.19
CA TRP A 205 -1.12 -15.04 2.80
C TRP A 205 0.38 -14.85 2.56
N HIS A 206 0.78 -13.82 1.80
CA HIS A 206 2.18 -13.52 1.53
C HIS A 206 2.93 -13.05 2.79
N TYR A 207 2.27 -12.30 3.67
CA TYR A 207 2.82 -11.89 4.96
C TYR A 207 3.04 -13.07 5.92
N ILE A 208 2.09 -14.01 6.00
CA ILE A 208 2.22 -15.22 6.81
C ILE A 208 3.30 -16.13 6.22
N GLN A 209 3.36 -16.29 4.90
CA GLN A 209 4.37 -17.13 4.25
C GLN A 209 5.79 -16.56 4.38
N SER A 210 5.94 -15.23 4.26
CA SER A 210 7.23 -14.56 4.50
C SER A 210 7.67 -14.64 5.96
N SER A 211 6.74 -14.52 6.91
CA SER A 211 7.02 -14.71 8.34
C SER A 211 7.41 -16.16 8.68
N ARG A 212 6.80 -17.15 8.01
CA ARG A 212 7.17 -18.57 8.16
C ARG A 212 8.56 -18.87 7.58
N LYS A 213 8.91 -18.28 6.44
CA LYS A 213 10.26 -18.39 5.84
C LYS A 213 11.32 -17.71 6.70
N ALA A 214 11.03 -16.53 7.27
CA ALA A 214 11.95 -15.84 8.18
C ALA A 214 12.22 -16.63 9.47
N LYS A 215 11.18 -17.26 10.06
CA LYS A 215 11.35 -18.16 11.21
C LYS A 215 12.13 -19.44 10.86
N ALA A 216 11.92 -20.00 9.68
CA ALA A 216 12.66 -21.17 9.21
C ALA A 216 14.15 -20.86 8.98
N LEU A 217 14.47 -19.70 8.39
CA LEU A 217 15.86 -19.28 8.14
C LEU A 217 16.64 -19.01 9.43
N GLN A 218 16.00 -18.37 10.43
CA GLN A 218 16.59 -18.15 11.75
C GLN A 218 16.85 -19.45 12.52
N GLY A 219 16.00 -20.47 12.35
CA GLY A 219 16.21 -21.79 12.94
C GLY A 219 17.42 -22.52 12.35
N THR A 220 17.64 -22.42 11.04
CA THR A 220 18.77 -23.06 10.36
C THR A 220 20.11 -22.39 10.72
N ILE A 221 20.16 -21.06 10.71
CA ILE A 221 21.38 -20.29 11.05
C ILE A 221 21.79 -20.54 12.51
N SER A 222 20.83 -20.54 13.44
CA SER A 222 21.12 -20.82 14.86
C SER A 222 21.64 -22.25 15.11
N GLU A 223 21.25 -23.22 14.28
CA GLU A 223 21.67 -24.62 14.44
C GLU A 223 23.04 -24.89 13.78
N GLU A 224 23.32 -24.25 12.64
CA GLU A 224 24.66 -24.24 12.03
C GLU A 224 25.69 -23.54 12.93
N GLU A 225 25.34 -22.40 13.53
CA GLU A 225 26.21 -21.69 14.47
C GLU A 225 26.47 -22.51 15.74
N ARG A 226 25.45 -23.21 16.27
CA ARG A 226 25.60 -24.14 17.40
C ARG A 226 26.50 -25.33 17.06
N ARG A 227 26.36 -25.91 15.87
CA ARG A 227 27.21 -27.00 15.38
C ARG A 227 28.65 -26.56 15.14
N ALA A 228 28.84 -25.38 14.56
CA ALA A 228 30.17 -24.80 14.35
C ALA A 228 30.86 -24.46 15.69
N ALA A 229 30.12 -23.96 16.67
CA ALA A 229 30.63 -23.74 18.02
C ALA A 229 30.98 -25.06 18.72
N ALA A 230 30.13 -26.09 18.60
CA ALA A 230 30.38 -27.41 19.18
C ALA A 230 31.60 -28.11 18.54
N SER A 231 31.80 -27.98 17.22
CA SER A 231 32.99 -28.47 16.51
C SER A 231 34.27 -27.79 16.99
N LYS A 232 34.25 -26.46 17.17
CA LYS A 232 35.41 -25.72 17.69
C LYS A 232 35.76 -26.10 19.14
N LEU A 233 34.75 -26.40 19.96
CA LEU A 233 34.96 -26.87 21.33
C LEU A 233 35.52 -28.31 21.34
N ALA A 234 35.01 -29.19 20.48
CA ALA A 234 35.53 -30.55 20.34
C ALA A 234 37.00 -30.58 19.87
N ASP A 235 37.39 -29.69 18.94
CA ASP A 235 38.80 -29.57 18.52
C ASP A 235 39.69 -29.01 19.64
N GLN A 236 39.21 -28.05 20.44
CA GLN A 236 39.96 -27.53 21.59
C GLN A 236 40.23 -28.60 22.67
N ASP A 237 39.28 -29.50 22.90
CA ASP A 237 39.45 -30.62 23.84
C ASP A 237 40.44 -31.68 23.31
N VAL A 238 40.55 -31.84 21.99
CA VAL A 238 41.59 -32.68 21.37
C VAL A 238 42.98 -32.06 21.56
N PHE A 239 43.13 -30.75 21.37
CA PHE A 239 44.41 -30.04 21.59
C PHE A 239 44.86 -30.00 23.05
N ASN A 240 43.93 -30.11 24.01
CA ASN A 240 44.27 -30.06 25.45
C ASN A 240 44.65 -31.43 26.03
N ARG A 241 44.34 -32.53 25.34
CA ARG A 241 44.77 -33.89 25.76
C ARG A 241 46.26 -34.16 25.52
N ASP A 242 46.87 -33.49 24.54
CA ASP A 242 48.30 -33.66 24.23
C ASP A 242 49.23 -32.87 25.16
N ARG A 243 48.71 -31.94 25.97
CA ARG A 243 49.52 -31.15 26.94
C ARG A 243 49.50 -31.69 28.37
N GLY A 244 48.79 -32.79 28.62
CA GLY A 244 48.55 -33.32 29.96
C GLY A 244 49.51 -34.42 30.43
N ASN A 245 50.54 -34.79 29.66
CA ASN A 245 51.37 -35.94 29.99
C ASN A 245 52.87 -35.63 29.81
N ASP A 246 53.37 -34.61 30.50
CA ASP A 246 54.80 -34.46 30.74
C ASP A 246 55.11 -34.99 32.15
N PRO A 247 55.80 -36.14 32.29
CA PRO A 247 56.14 -36.69 33.58
C PRO A 247 57.25 -35.87 34.23
N ALA A 248 56.99 -35.40 35.45
CA ALA A 248 58.01 -34.89 36.37
C ALA A 248 58.84 -36.03 36.99
#